data_AF-A0A2I0SUW2-F1
#
_entry.id   AF-A0A2I0SUW2-F1
#
_cell.length_a   1.000
_cell.length_b   1.000
_cell.length_c   1.000
_cell.angle_alpha   90.00
_cell.angle_beta   90.00
_cell.angle_gamma   90.00
#
_symmetry.space_group_name_H-M   'P 1'
#
loop_
_entity.id
_entity.type
_entity.pdbx_description
1 polymer ?
#
loop_
_entity_poly.entity_id
_entity_poly.type
_entity_poly.pdbx_seq_one_letter_code
_entity_poly.pdbx_strand_id
1 'polypeptide(L)'
;MDAIPLSQGDLRWIFPEVRDPGTVRGALSEADAQVRALARHLGLFPGGVGGGLEFHRVEGIVVAGLFGAAEAEGLAFTAELYFPRRCLWDLRWGPPWEVTAEVMAVCDQVRECGGHILAERAETFTTPLEAAGGLVEATAWLLERGITEPPASWRSRDGARCRGATP
;
A
#
# COMPACT_ATOMS: atom_id res chain seq x y z
N MET A 1 -16.05 2.51 5.52
CA MET A 1 -14.94 1.65 5.09
C MET A 1 -14.28 1.20 6.36
N ASP A 2 -14.18 -0.10 6.55
CA ASP A 2 -13.64 -0.68 7.77
C ASP A 2 -12.18 -1.07 7.50
N ALA A 3 -11.30 -0.64 8.39
CA ALA A 3 -9.90 -1.03 8.45
C ALA A 3 -9.78 -2.21 9.43
N ILE A 4 -9.44 -3.39 8.92
CA ILE A 4 -9.43 -4.64 9.68
C ILE A 4 -8.00 -5.17 9.70
N PRO A 5 -7.36 -5.36 10.88
CA PRO A 5 -6.00 -5.89 10.96
C PRO A 5 -5.83 -7.21 10.20
N LEU A 6 -4.66 -7.43 9.58
CA LEU A 6 -4.38 -8.67 8.81
C LEU A 6 -4.68 -9.96 9.61
N SER A 7 -4.42 -9.94 10.92
CA SER A 7 -4.66 -11.07 11.82
C SER A 7 -6.14 -11.38 12.06
N GLN A 8 -7.03 -10.43 11.79
CA GLN A 8 -8.48 -10.54 12.02
C GLN A 8 -9.29 -10.71 10.74
N GLY A 9 -8.71 -10.39 9.57
CA GLY A 9 -9.43 -10.47 8.29
C GLY A 9 -9.45 -11.85 7.64
N ASP A 10 -10.48 -12.07 6.82
CA ASP A 10 -10.64 -13.27 5.98
C ASP A 10 -10.00 -13.04 4.60
N LEU A 11 -9.06 -13.91 4.23
CA LEU A 11 -8.39 -13.86 2.92
C LEU A 11 -9.37 -13.98 1.76
N ARG A 12 -10.50 -14.67 1.96
CA ARG A 12 -11.50 -14.86 0.91
C ARG A 12 -12.11 -13.55 0.44
N TRP A 13 -12.05 -12.48 1.22
CA TRP A 13 -12.52 -11.16 0.80
C TRP A 13 -11.75 -10.64 -0.42
N ILE A 14 -10.48 -10.99 -0.57
CA ILE A 14 -9.64 -10.59 -1.71
C ILE A 14 -9.39 -11.76 -2.65
N PHE A 15 -9.18 -12.95 -2.08
CA PHE A 15 -8.84 -14.18 -2.80
C PHE A 15 -9.97 -15.21 -2.67
N PRO A 16 -11.08 -15.05 -3.43
CA PRO A 16 -12.23 -15.94 -3.31
C PRO A 16 -11.89 -17.42 -3.55
N GLU A 17 -10.90 -17.69 -4.41
CA GLU A 17 -10.48 -19.03 -4.83
C GLU A 17 -9.22 -19.54 -4.11
N VAL A 18 -8.87 -18.97 -2.94
CA VAL A 18 -7.65 -19.37 -2.22
C VAL A 18 -7.67 -20.85 -1.81
N ARG A 19 -6.81 -21.64 -2.44
CA ARG A 19 -6.68 -23.10 -2.16
C ARG A 19 -5.85 -23.37 -0.91
N ASP A 20 -4.78 -22.61 -0.73
CA ASP A 20 -3.87 -22.71 0.40
C ASP A 20 -3.81 -21.38 1.17
N PRO A 21 -4.76 -21.15 2.09
CA PRO A 21 -4.82 -19.90 2.85
C PRO A 21 -3.64 -19.76 3.83
N GLY A 22 -2.99 -20.85 4.23
CA GLY A 22 -1.86 -20.81 5.16
C GLY A 22 -0.63 -20.19 4.50
N THR A 23 -0.26 -20.67 3.31
CA THR A 23 0.88 -20.16 2.56
C THR A 23 0.68 -18.70 2.14
N VAL A 24 -0.52 -18.35 1.65
CA VAL A 24 -0.85 -16.95 1.31
C VAL A 24 -0.75 -16.05 2.54
N ARG A 25 -1.29 -16.49 3.70
CA ARG A 25 -1.19 -15.72 4.95
C ARG A 25 0.26 -15.56 5.43
N GLY A 26 1.10 -16.57 5.22
CA GLY A 26 2.53 -16.49 5.50
C GLY A 26 3.22 -15.36 4.73
N ALA A 27 3.03 -15.32 3.41
CA ALA A 27 3.56 -14.25 2.56
C ALA A 27 3.04 -12.86 2.96
N LEU A 28 1.73 -12.74 3.21
CA LEU A 28 1.16 -11.46 3.66
C LEU A 28 1.69 -11.02 5.04
N SER A 29 2.01 -11.96 5.93
CA SER A 29 2.61 -11.65 7.24
C SER A 29 4.04 -11.14 7.08
N GLU A 30 4.77 -11.61 6.08
CA GLU A 30 6.09 -11.08 5.74
C GLU A 30 6.00 -9.64 5.22
N ALA A 31 5.09 -9.37 4.28
CA ALA A 31 4.84 -8.02 3.79
C ALA A 31 4.41 -7.06 4.92
N ASP A 32 3.53 -7.51 5.82
CA ASP A 32 3.14 -6.76 7.04
C ASP A 32 4.36 -6.43 7.92
N ALA A 33 5.26 -7.39 8.14
CA ALA A 33 6.46 -7.18 8.93
C ALA A 33 7.39 -6.12 8.30
N GLN A 34 7.49 -6.08 6.98
CA GLN A 34 8.29 -5.10 6.24
C GLN A 34 7.68 -3.69 6.34
N VAL A 35 6.36 -3.54 6.20
CA VAL A 35 5.67 -2.26 6.43
C VAL A 35 5.88 -1.77 7.85
N ARG A 36 5.74 -2.65 8.85
CA ARG A 36 6.01 -2.30 10.26
C ARG A 36 7.47 -1.92 10.49
N ALA A 37 8.41 -2.57 9.80
CA ALA A 37 9.83 -2.24 9.90
C ALA A 37 10.12 -0.85 9.33
N LEU A 38 9.51 -0.51 8.19
CA LEU A 38 9.60 0.81 7.59
C LEU A 38 9.01 1.88 8.52
N ALA A 39 7.80 1.65 9.03
CA ALA A 39 7.16 2.56 9.98
C ALA A 39 8.04 2.82 11.22
N ARG A 40 8.62 1.77 11.82
CA ARG A 40 9.56 1.91 12.93
C ARG A 40 10.81 2.70 12.55
N HIS A 41 11.37 2.46 11.37
CA HIS A 41 12.53 3.22 10.89
C HIS A 41 12.22 4.70 10.76
N LEU A 42 11.02 5.03 10.30
CA LEU A 42 10.51 6.38 10.18
C LEU A 42 10.04 7.00 11.52
N GLY A 43 10.20 6.30 12.65
CA GLY A 43 9.87 6.79 13.98
C GLY A 43 8.39 6.70 14.36
N LEU A 44 7.58 5.96 13.59
CA LEU A 44 6.17 5.74 13.88
C LEU A 44 5.96 4.56 14.83
N PHE A 45 4.97 4.69 15.72
CA PHE A 45 4.60 3.68 16.70
C PHE A 45 3.25 3.00 16.37
N PRO A 46 3.01 1.77 16.86
CA PRO A 46 1.75 1.06 16.63
C PRO A 46 0.53 1.87 17.12
N GLY A 47 -0.48 2.04 16.27
CA GLY A 47 -1.73 2.77 16.58
C GLY A 47 -1.98 4.03 15.75
N GLY A 48 -1.01 4.46 14.93
CA GLY A 48 -1.20 5.46 13.87
C GLY A 48 -1.13 4.84 12.46
N VAL A 49 -1.09 5.69 11.42
CA VAL A 49 -0.69 5.27 10.07
C VAL A 49 0.72 4.65 10.18
N GLY A 50 0.92 3.41 9.72
CA GLY A 50 2.12 2.62 10.07
C GLY A 50 1.85 1.34 10.87
N GLY A 51 0.58 1.00 11.10
CA GLY A 51 0.15 -0.17 11.88
C GLY A 51 0.39 -1.54 11.23
N GLY A 52 1.05 -1.61 10.06
CA GLY A 52 1.20 -2.82 9.24
C GLY A 52 0.21 -2.86 8.08
N LEU A 53 -0.08 -4.06 7.59
CA LEU A 53 -1.11 -4.30 6.58
C LEU A 53 -2.49 -4.47 7.23
N GLU A 54 -3.50 -3.92 6.57
CA GLU A 54 -4.90 -4.00 6.97
C GLU A 54 -5.79 -4.24 5.76
N PHE A 55 -6.88 -4.97 5.96
CA PHE A 55 -7.93 -5.08 4.97
C PHE A 55 -8.78 -3.82 4.99
N HIS A 56 -8.98 -3.22 3.83
CA HIS A 56 -9.94 -2.15 3.63
C HIS A 56 -11.18 -2.73 2.97
N ARG A 57 -12.31 -2.70 3.68
CA ARG A 57 -13.57 -3.29 3.21
C ARG A 57 -14.70 -2.27 3.22
N VAL A 58 -15.56 -2.33 2.21
CA VAL A 58 -16.85 -1.62 2.19
C VAL A 58 -17.96 -2.66 2.22
N GLU A 59 -18.81 -2.63 3.25
CA GLU A 59 -19.95 -3.55 3.31
C GLU A 59 -20.96 -3.26 2.20
N GLY A 60 -21.54 -4.30 1.60
CA GLY A 60 -22.53 -4.18 0.53
C GLY A 60 -21.97 -3.94 -0.88
N ILE A 61 -20.66 -3.71 -1.01
CA ILE A 61 -19.96 -3.61 -2.31
C ILE A 61 -18.76 -4.54 -2.25
N VAL A 62 -18.49 -5.32 -3.31
CA VAL A 62 -17.26 -6.11 -3.40
C VAL A 62 -16.10 -5.15 -3.67
N VAL A 63 -15.65 -4.50 -2.59
CA VAL A 63 -14.45 -3.67 -2.52
C VAL A 63 -13.70 -4.16 -1.30
N ALA A 64 -12.65 -4.93 -1.57
CA ALA A 64 -11.73 -5.42 -0.57
C ALA A 64 -10.32 -5.29 -1.13
N GLY A 65 -9.47 -4.59 -0.40
CA GLY A 65 -8.04 -4.50 -0.68
C GLY A 65 -7.25 -4.73 0.60
N LEU A 66 -5.97 -5.02 0.43
CA LEU A 66 -4.98 -4.94 1.49
C LEU A 66 -4.21 -3.65 1.28
N PHE A 67 -4.06 -2.88 2.35
CA PHE A 67 -3.39 -1.61 2.34
C PHE A 67 -2.35 -1.58 3.46
N GLY A 68 -1.19 -1.02 3.17
CA GLY A 68 -0.18 -0.68 4.16
C GLY A 68 0.39 0.69 3.84
N ALA A 69 0.55 1.51 4.87
CA ALA A 69 1.18 2.81 4.74
C ALA A 69 2.15 3.06 5.88
N ALA A 70 3.22 3.80 5.58
CA ALA A 70 4.08 4.44 6.56
C ALA A 70 4.33 5.88 6.12
N GLU A 71 4.09 6.85 7.00
CA GLU A 71 4.19 8.27 6.70
C GLU A 71 5.23 8.96 7.58
N ALA A 72 6.06 9.83 7.00
CA ALA A 72 6.97 10.66 7.76
C ALA A 72 7.33 11.94 7.04
N GLU A 73 7.38 13.05 7.78
CA GLU A 73 7.89 14.35 7.31
C GLU A 73 7.28 14.83 5.98
N GLY A 74 5.99 14.54 5.73
CA GLY A 74 5.32 14.89 4.46
C GLY A 74 5.63 13.93 3.30
N LEU A 75 6.07 12.72 3.59
CA LEU A 75 6.13 11.59 2.67
C LEU A 75 5.16 10.49 3.12
N ALA A 76 4.61 9.78 2.15
CA ALA A 76 3.85 8.56 2.34
C ALA A 76 4.50 7.44 1.51
N PHE A 77 4.73 6.30 2.16
CA PHE A 77 5.13 5.05 1.53
C PHE A 77 3.93 4.11 1.62
N THR A 78 3.29 3.82 0.50
CA THR A 78 2.06 3.03 0.46
C THR A 78 2.27 1.77 -0.36
N ALA A 79 1.68 0.67 0.08
CA ALA A 79 1.56 -0.56 -0.68
C ALA A 79 0.10 -1.01 -0.66
N GLU A 80 -0.42 -1.38 -1.82
CA GLU A 80 -1.78 -1.82 -1.97
C GLU A 80 -1.84 -3.12 -2.76
N LEU A 81 -2.81 -3.96 -2.40
CA LEU A 81 -3.19 -5.12 -3.18
C LEU A 81 -4.71 -5.13 -3.29
N TYR A 82 -5.22 -5.01 -4.51
CA TYR A 82 -6.66 -4.98 -4.79
C TYR A 82 -6.95 -5.63 -6.14
N PHE A 83 -8.22 -5.80 -6.49
CA PHE A 83 -8.62 -6.18 -7.85
C PHE A 83 -9.06 -4.90 -8.60
N PRO A 84 -8.53 -4.63 -9.81
CA PRO A 84 -8.73 -3.37 -10.49
C PRO A 84 -10.17 -3.26 -10.98
N ARG A 85 -10.88 -2.26 -10.44
CA ARG A 85 -12.27 -1.94 -10.83
C ARG A 85 -12.29 -0.83 -11.87
N ARG A 86 -13.08 -1.01 -12.92
CA ARG A 86 -13.32 0.05 -13.91
C ARG A 86 -14.32 1.11 -13.41
N CYS A 87 -15.25 0.69 -12.56
CA CYS A 87 -16.26 1.58 -11.95
C CYS A 87 -16.91 0.92 -10.72
N LEU A 88 -17.74 1.68 -10.00
CA LEU A 88 -18.48 1.21 -8.81
C LEU A 88 -19.46 0.04 -9.08
N TRP A 89 -19.77 -0.25 -10.33
CA TRP A 89 -20.65 -1.35 -10.74
C TRP A 89 -19.89 -2.58 -11.24
N ASP A 90 -18.56 -2.51 -11.28
CA ASP A 90 -17.72 -3.63 -11.70
C ASP A 90 -17.68 -4.68 -10.59
N LEU A 91 -18.44 -5.77 -10.75
CA LEU A 91 -18.56 -6.85 -9.76
C LEU A 91 -17.46 -7.91 -9.92
N ARG A 92 -16.45 -7.69 -10.77
CA ARG A 92 -15.32 -8.62 -10.89
C ARG A 92 -14.64 -8.77 -9.54
N TRP A 93 -14.51 -10.02 -9.12
CA TRP A 93 -13.93 -10.41 -7.85
C TRP A 93 -12.94 -11.54 -8.09
N GLY A 94 -11.69 -11.33 -7.69
CA GLY A 94 -10.59 -12.23 -8.01
C GLY A 94 -9.69 -11.68 -9.11
N PRO A 95 -9.07 -12.54 -9.93
CA PRO A 95 -7.97 -12.13 -10.81
C PRO A 95 -8.43 -11.22 -11.98
N PRO A 96 -7.53 -10.37 -12.51
CA PRO A 96 -6.18 -10.15 -12.00
C PRO A 96 -6.18 -9.34 -10.70
N TRP A 97 -5.25 -9.60 -9.81
CA TRP A 97 -4.96 -8.71 -8.68
C TRP A 97 -3.86 -7.74 -9.11
N GLU A 98 -3.99 -6.50 -8.70
CA GLU A 98 -3.00 -5.46 -8.89
C GLU A 98 -2.30 -5.21 -7.56
N VAL A 99 -0.98 -5.18 -7.59
CA VAL A 99 -0.14 -4.73 -6.48
C VAL A 99 0.51 -3.43 -6.88
N THR A 100 0.33 -2.41 -6.06
CA THR A 100 0.99 -1.11 -6.24
C THR A 100 1.85 -0.82 -5.01
N ALA A 101 2.97 -0.13 -5.23
CA ALA A 101 3.77 0.47 -4.19
C ALA A 101 4.25 1.85 -4.64
N GLU A 102 4.05 2.84 -3.80
CA GLU A 102 4.33 4.23 -4.12
C GLU A 102 5.11 4.92 -3.01
N VAL A 103 5.98 5.84 -3.42
CA VAL A 103 6.54 6.88 -2.56
C VAL A 103 5.95 8.20 -3.02
N MET A 104 5.13 8.82 -2.19
CA MET A 104 4.43 10.07 -2.48
C MET A 104 4.94 11.18 -1.56
N ALA A 105 5.16 12.38 -2.09
CA ALA A 105 5.29 13.59 -1.29
C ALA A 105 3.91 14.24 -1.11
N VAL A 106 3.52 14.47 0.15
CA VAL A 106 2.32 15.24 0.49
C VAL A 106 2.56 16.70 0.11
N CYS A 107 1.64 17.27 -0.67
CA CYS A 107 1.76 18.65 -1.13
C CYS A 107 1.25 19.62 -0.06
N ASP A 108 2.14 20.47 0.44
CA ASP A 108 1.82 21.54 1.40
C ASP A 108 1.63 22.92 0.74
N GLN A 109 1.82 23.01 -0.59
CA GLN A 109 1.76 24.26 -1.34
C GLN A 109 0.35 24.63 -1.81
N VAL A 110 -0.44 23.62 -2.20
CA VAL A 110 -1.79 23.79 -2.73
C VAL A 110 -2.71 22.84 -1.97
N ARG A 111 -3.67 23.41 -1.24
CA ARG A 111 -4.58 22.68 -0.32
C ARG A 111 -5.30 21.50 -0.99
N GLU A 112 -5.56 21.60 -2.29
CA GLU A 112 -6.34 20.62 -3.05
C GLU A 112 -5.47 19.68 -3.90
N CYS A 113 -4.14 19.79 -3.83
CA CYS A 113 -3.25 18.95 -4.62
C CYS A 113 -3.13 17.51 -4.07
N GLY A 114 -3.28 17.33 -2.75
CA GLY A 114 -3.10 16.03 -2.09
C GLY A 114 -1.63 15.62 -2.00
N GLY A 115 -1.01 15.25 -3.12
CA GLY A 115 0.39 14.83 -3.16
C GLY A 115 0.93 14.58 -4.57
N HIS A 116 2.19 14.15 -4.62
CA HIS A 116 2.93 13.87 -5.85
C HIS A 116 3.66 12.54 -5.75
N ILE A 117 3.38 11.61 -6.66
CA ILE A 117 4.09 10.33 -6.75
C ILE A 117 5.53 10.60 -7.23
N LEU A 118 6.50 10.18 -6.43
CA LEU A 118 7.94 10.33 -6.68
C LEU A 118 8.58 9.06 -7.22
N ALA A 119 8.01 7.91 -6.87
CA ALA A 119 8.38 6.60 -7.37
C ALA A 119 7.18 5.66 -7.23
N GLU A 120 7.05 4.75 -8.19
CA GLU A 120 5.93 3.81 -8.25
C GLU A 120 6.45 2.47 -8.80
N ARG A 121 5.89 1.38 -8.29
CA ARG A 121 5.93 0.05 -8.88
C ARG A 121 4.52 -0.50 -8.90
N ALA A 122 4.06 -0.95 -10.07
CA ALA A 122 2.75 -1.57 -10.24
C ALA A 122 2.89 -2.86 -11.06
N GLU A 123 2.27 -3.93 -10.62
CA GLU A 123 2.30 -5.23 -11.27
C GLU A 123 0.98 -5.98 -11.08
N THR A 124 0.64 -6.87 -12.02
CA THR A 124 -0.61 -7.64 -11.97
C THR A 124 -0.34 -9.14 -11.92
N PHE A 125 -1.16 -9.85 -11.15
CA PHE A 125 -0.98 -11.28 -10.86
C PHE A 125 -2.28 -12.04 -11.07
N THR A 126 -2.15 -13.33 -11.42
CA THR A 126 -3.31 -14.17 -11.76
C THR A 126 -3.61 -15.26 -10.75
N THR A 127 -2.74 -15.45 -9.74
CA THR A 127 -2.98 -16.35 -8.62
C THR A 127 -2.86 -15.63 -7.27
N PRO A 128 -3.58 -16.08 -6.22
CA PRO A 128 -3.47 -15.51 -4.88
C PRO A 128 -2.04 -15.51 -4.32
N LEU A 129 -1.28 -16.57 -4.59
CA LEU A 129 0.08 -16.71 -4.07
C LEU A 129 1.04 -15.76 -4.79
N GLU A 130 0.95 -15.64 -6.12
CA GLU A 130 1.74 -14.66 -6.86
C GLU A 130 1.41 -13.23 -6.42
N ALA A 131 0.14 -12.90 -6.22
CA ALA A 131 -0.26 -11.58 -5.74
C ALA A 131 0.32 -11.27 -4.34
N ALA A 132 0.25 -12.23 -3.41
CA ALA A 132 0.84 -12.09 -2.09
C ALA A 132 2.37 -11.97 -2.15
N GLY A 133 3.03 -12.74 -3.02
CA GLY A 133 4.47 -12.63 -3.26
C GLY A 133 4.87 -11.29 -3.88
N GLY A 134 4.08 -10.79 -4.83
CA GLY A 134 4.24 -9.45 -5.40
C GLY A 134 4.15 -8.36 -4.33
N LEU A 135 3.23 -8.49 -3.37
CA LEU A 135 3.14 -7.57 -2.24
C LEU A 135 4.36 -7.64 -1.31
N VAL A 136 4.95 -8.83 -1.10
CA VAL A 136 6.23 -8.97 -0.39
C VAL A 136 7.34 -8.22 -1.13
N GLU A 137 7.46 -8.39 -2.44
CA GLU A 137 8.48 -7.67 -3.22
C GLU A 137 8.26 -6.15 -3.20
N ALA A 138 7.01 -5.71 -3.30
CA ALA A 138 6.63 -4.31 -3.31
C ALA A 138 6.93 -3.63 -1.95
N THR A 139 6.60 -4.29 -0.84
CA THR A 139 6.87 -3.79 0.51
C THR A 139 8.35 -3.85 0.87
N ALA A 140 9.10 -4.83 0.36
CA ALA A 140 10.56 -4.89 0.48
C ALA A 140 11.22 -3.72 -0.26
N TRP A 141 10.73 -3.40 -1.46
CA TRP A 141 11.19 -2.25 -2.23
C TRP A 141 10.95 -0.92 -1.51
N LEU A 142 9.77 -0.74 -0.90
CA LEU A 142 9.48 0.45 -0.07
C LEU A 142 10.40 0.53 1.14
N LEU A 143 10.61 -0.60 1.84
CA LEU A 143 11.51 -0.66 2.98
C LEU A 143 12.92 -0.26 2.57
N GLU A 144 13.47 -0.84 1.51
CA GLU A 144 14.79 -0.51 0.97
C GLU A 144 14.91 0.99 0.68
N ARG A 145 13.94 1.57 -0.01
CA ARG A 145 13.91 3.01 -0.34
C ARG A 145 13.83 3.89 0.90
N GLY A 146 12.97 3.53 1.85
CA GLY A 146 12.77 4.29 3.08
C GLY A 146 13.97 4.27 4.02
N ILE A 147 14.78 3.19 4.01
CA ILE A 147 16.00 3.11 4.84
C ILE A 147 17.25 3.69 4.16
N THR A 148 17.28 3.71 2.83
CA THR A 148 18.47 4.10 2.07
C THR A 148 18.51 5.60 1.81
N GLU A 149 17.35 6.24 1.62
CA GLU A 149 17.26 7.65 1.27
C GLU A 149 16.59 8.45 2.41
N PRO A 150 17.23 9.52 2.93
CA PRO A 150 16.62 10.33 3.97
C PRO A 150 15.39 11.08 3.42
N PRO A 151 14.35 11.35 4.24
CA PRO A 151 13.13 12.03 3.79
C PRO A 151 13.36 13.35 3.05
N ALA A 152 14.32 14.16 3.52
CA ALA A 152 14.69 15.42 2.89
C ALA A 152 15.12 15.27 1.41
N SER A 153 15.75 14.15 1.04
CA SER A 153 16.19 13.90 -0.34
C SER A 153 15.01 13.70 -1.28
N TRP A 154 13.97 12.99 -0.84
CA TRP A 154 12.73 12.82 -1.60
C TRP A 154 12.02 14.17 -1.81
N ARG A 155 11.94 14.99 -0.76
CA ARG A 155 11.26 16.29 -0.81
C ARG A 155 11.98 17.35 -1.66
N SER A 156 13.27 17.17 -1.94
CA SER A 156 14.02 18.07 -2.81
C SER A 156 13.87 17.75 -4.30
N ARG A 157 13.19 16.66 -4.68
CA ARG A 157 13.02 16.29 -6.09
C ARG A 157 12.06 17.25 -6.80
N ASP A 158 12.31 17.50 -8.09
CA ASP A 158 11.47 18.36 -8.92
C ASP A 158 10.01 17.88 -9.01
N GLY A 159 9.77 16.58 -8.80
CA GLY A 159 8.44 15.99 -8.76
C GLY A 159 7.68 16.18 -7.44
N ALA A 160 8.32 16.69 -6.38
CA ALA A 160 7.71 16.78 -5.05
C ALA A 160 6.84 18.02 -4.84
N ARG A 161 6.61 18.85 -5.87
CA ARG A 161 5.99 20.18 -5.77
C ARG A 161 5.09 20.47 -6.97
N CYS A 162 4.12 21.37 -6.78
CA CYS A 162 3.31 21.87 -7.89
C CYS A 162 4.16 22.73 -8.83
N ARG A 163 4.07 22.47 -10.14
CA ARG A 163 4.68 23.36 -11.13
C ARG A 163 3.95 24.71 -11.10
N GLY A 164 4.68 25.79 -10.79
CA GLY A 164 4.14 27.16 -10.78
C GLY A 164 3.73 27.70 -9.41
N ALA A 165 3.95 26.96 -8.32
CA ALA A 165 3.91 27.54 -6.98
C ALA A 165 5.19 28.36 -6.75
N THR A 166 5.12 29.65 -7.07
CA THR A 166 6.13 30.62 -6.63
C THR A 166 5.95 30.83 -5.12
N PRO A 167 7.03 30.87 -4.31
CA PRO A 167 6.94 31.10 -2.87
C PRO A 167 6.29 32.43 -2.50
#